data_AF-A0A0D6Q366-F1
#
_entry.id   AF-A0A0D6Q366-F1
#
_cell.length_a   1.000
_cell.length_b   1.000
_cell.length_c   1.000
_cell.angle_alpha   90.00
_cell.angle_beta   90.00
_cell.angle_gamma   90.00
#
_symmetry.space_group_name_H-M   'P 1'
#
loop_
_entity.id
_entity.type
_entity.pdbx_description
1 polymer ?
#
loop_
_entity_poly.entity_id
_entity_poly.type
_entity_poly.pdbx_seq_one_letter_code
_entity_poly.pdbx_strand_id
1 'polypeptide(L)' 'MLENFYRCSDCHEEWVEPWECEIDEDCPHCGTRHITPYKSLPMREGFQFDT' A
#
# COMPACT_ATOMS: atom_id res chain seq x y z
N MET A 1 6.45 -11.59 -3.33
CA MET A 1 6.43 -10.45 -2.38
C MET A 1 4.99 -9.93 -2.27
N LEU A 2 4.57 -9.32 -1.16
CA LEU A 2 3.21 -8.79 -0.98
C LEU A 2 3.22 -7.26 -1.08
N GLU A 3 2.07 -6.66 -1.42
CA GLU A 3 1.81 -5.22 -1.46
C GLU A 3 0.64 -4.88 -0.53
N ASN A 4 0.78 -3.79 0.21
CA ASN A 4 -0.22 -3.20 1.08
C ASN A 4 -0.85 -1.99 0.41
N PHE A 5 -2.19 -1.93 0.43
CA PHE A 5 -2.96 -0.83 -0.11
C PHE A 5 -3.52 -0.01 1.05
N TYR A 6 -3.19 1.27 1.07
CA TYR A 6 -3.58 2.21 2.12
C TYR A 6 -4.56 3.25 1.59
N ARG A 7 -5.40 3.76 2.49
CA ARG A 7 -6.31 4.86 2.22
C ARG A 7 -6.40 5.76 3.45
N CYS A 8 -6.11 7.04 3.29
CA CYS A 8 -6.22 8.00 4.38
C CYS A 8 -7.68 8.24 4.76
N SER A 9 -8.00 8.24 6.06
CA SER A 9 -9.34 8.56 6.56
C SER A 9 -9.72 10.03 6.37
N ASP A 10 -8.72 10.91 6.36
CA ASP A 10 -8.93 12.36 6.46
C ASP A 10 -8.91 13.03 5.09
N CYS A 11 -7.87 12.78 4.29
CA CYS A 11 -7.72 13.37 2.96
C CYS A 11 -8.05 12.42 1.81
N HIS A 12 -8.36 11.15 2.11
CA HIS A 12 -8.71 10.11 1.13
C HIS A 12 -7.64 9.75 0.10
N GLU A 13 -6.39 10.17 0.30
CA GLU A 13 -5.26 9.73 -0.52
C GLU A 13 -5.10 8.21 -0.45
N GLU A 14 -4.82 7.58 -1.59
CA GLU A 14 -4.53 6.15 -1.69
C GLU A 14 -3.10 5.92 -2.17
N TRP A 15 -2.39 5.00 -1.54
CA TRP A 15 -1.04 4.62 -1.94
C TRP A 15 -0.79 3.14 -1.69
N VAL A 16 0.29 2.62 -2.27
CA VAL A 16 0.68 1.22 -2.20
C VAL A 16 2.13 1.14 -1.79
N GLU A 17 2.42 0.30 -0.80
CA GLU A 17 3.79 0.01 -0.37
C GLU A 17 4.04 -1.50 -0.38
N PRO A 18 5.28 -1.96 -0.58
CA PRO A 18 5.66 -3.33 -0.31
C PRO A 18 5.28 -3.73 1.12
N TRP A 19 4.90 -4.99 1.32
CA TRP A 19 4.71 -5.51 2.68
C TRP A 19 6.05 -5.56 3.38
N GLU A 20 6.23 -4.70 4.39
CA GLU A 20 7.38 -4.68 5.28
C GLU A 20 6.95 -5.03 6.73
N CYS A 21 7.86 -4.89 7.69
CA CYS A 21 7.53 -5.14 9.11
C CYS A 21 6.73 -4.00 9.75
N GLU A 22 6.75 -2.81 9.15
CA GLU A 22 5.95 -1.65 9.56
C GLU A 22 4.62 -1.67 8.77
N ILE A 23 3.51 -1.81 9.48
CA ILE A 23 2.15 -1.97 8.90
C ILE A 23 1.30 -0.70 9.13
N ASP A 24 1.74 0.17 10.04
CA ASP A 24 1.05 1.40 10.41
C ASP A 24 1.79 2.58 9.80
N GLU A 25 1.28 3.09 8.68
CA GLU A 25 1.93 4.16 7.92
C GLU A 25 1.35 5.55 8.24
N ASP A 26 2.13 6.58 7.98
CA ASP A 26 1.66 7.96 7.99
C ASP A 26 1.23 8.38 6.57
N CYS A 27 0.14 9.13 6.44
CA CYS A 27 -0.35 9.59 5.15
C CYS A 27 0.68 10.52 4.48
N PRO A 28 1.16 10.21 3.27
CA PRO A 28 2.20 11.00 2.60
C PRO A 28 1.71 12.40 2.18
N HIS A 29 0.40 12.61 2.12
CA HIS A 29 -0.20 13.87 1.70
C HIS A 29 -0.51 14.82 2.87
N CYS A 30 -1.11 14.33 3.97
CA CYS A 30 -1.58 15.18 5.08
C CYS A 30 -0.97 14.87 6.44
N GLY A 31 -0.20 13.78 6.58
CA GLY A 31 0.45 13.39 7.83
C GLY A 31 -0.46 12.75 8.88
N THR A 32 -1.70 12.38 8.54
CA THR A 32 -2.54 11.52 9.39
C THR A 32 -1.81 10.21 9.68
N ARG A 33 -1.74 9.80 10.94
CA ARG A 33 -0.85 8.73 11.42
C ARG A 33 -1.58 7.42 11.69
N HIS A 34 -0.81 6.34 11.76
CA HIS A 34 -1.27 5.00 12.14
C HIS A 34 -2.33 4.43 11.19
N ILE A 35 -2.07 4.52 9.89
CA ILE A 35 -2.98 4.04 8.85
C ILE A 35 -2.60 2.60 8.53
N THR A 36 -3.50 1.68 8.87
CA THR A 36 -3.38 0.26 8.50
C THR A 36 -3.81 0.05 7.04
N PRO A 37 -3.25 -0.95 6.33
CA PRO A 37 -3.70 -1.26 4.99
C PRO A 37 -5.14 -1.79 5.00
N TYR A 38 -5.95 -1.37 4.02
CA TYR A 38 -7.32 -1.89 3.86
C TYR A 38 -7.35 -3.19 3.04
N LYS A 39 -6.23 -3.54 2.40
CA LYS A 39 -6.07 -4.73 1.57
C LYS A 39 -4.59 -5.06 1.38
N SER A 40 -4.27 -6.34 1.25
CA SER A 40 -2.94 -6.81 0.84
C SER A 40 -3.06 -7.80 -0.31
N LEU A 41 -2.18 -7.72 -1.31
CA LEU A 41 -2.15 -8.65 -2.45
C LEU A 41 -0.74 -9.15 -2.74
N PRO A 42 -0.60 -10.33 -3.38
CA PRO A 42 0.66 -10.72 -3.99
C PRO A 42 1.07 -9.71 -5.07
N MET A 43 2.32 -9.27 -5.04
CA MET A 43 2.95 -8.60 -6.16
C MET A 43 2.85 -9.51 -7.38
N ARG A 44 2.37 -8.97 -8.49
CA ARG A 44 2.30 -9.72 -9.74
C ARG A 44 3.71 -9.77 -10.34
N GLU A 45 4.45 -10.84 -10.06
CA GLU A 45 5.68 -11.12 -10.77
C GLU A 45 5.35 -11.47 -12.23
N GLY A 46 5.87 -10.66 -13.16
CA GLY A 46 6.02 -11.01 -14.59
C GLY A 46 4.74 -11.29 -15.37
N PHE A 47 4.15 -10.26 -15.98
CA PHE A 47 3.63 -10.46 -17.33
C PHE A 47 4.83 -10.53 -18.28
N GLN A 48 5.37 -11.73 -18.47
CA GLN A 48 6.21 -11.99 -19.64
C GLN A 48 5.24 -12.19 -20.81
N PHE A 49 5.19 -11.22 -21.72
CA PHE A 49 4.54 -11.44 -23.01
C PHE A 49 5.43 -12.42 -23.77
N ASP A 50 5.11 -13.71 -23.71
CA ASP A 50 5.63 -14.66 -24.69
C ASP A 50 5.12 -14.21 -26.07
N THR A 51 6.09 -14.04 -26.98
CA THR A 51 5.94 -13.47 -28.32
C THR A 51 5.21 -14.42 -29.27
#